data_AF-A0A957HXF4-F1
#
_entry.id   AF-A0A957HXF4-F1
#
_cell.length_a   1.000
_cell.length_b   1.000
_cell.length_c   1.000
_cell.angle_alpha   90.00
_cell.angle_beta   90.00
_cell.angle_gamma   90.00
#
_symmetry.space_group_name_H-M   'P 1'
#
loop_
_entity.id
_entity.type
_entity.pdbx_description
1 polymer ?
#
loop_
_entity_poly.entity_id
_entity_poly.type
_entity_poly.pdbx_seq_one_letter_code
_entity_poly.pdbx_strand_id
1 'polypeptide(L)'
;NAVKIARIAFRQDVQARATLRLAGRREQGLAGWLAQATMFYQNLLDSPTLLAGMRPFGYDEAQLAGELALVRAVETANQRQKAAKGAAQAATQARDEKLRALRVWLSDFWVIAPIALADHSQLMESLGKVVP
;
A
#
# COMPACT_ATOMS: atom_id res chain seq x y z
N ASN A 1 -13.15 18.68 -6.55
CA ASN A 1 -13.63 19.87 -7.29
C ASN A 1 -12.88 21.14 -6.91
N ALA A 2 -12.38 21.26 -5.68
CA ALA A 2 -11.56 22.37 -5.19
C ALA A 2 -10.46 22.85 -6.15
N VAL A 3 -9.63 21.96 -6.72
CA VAL A 3 -8.53 22.36 -7.62
C VAL A 3 -9.00 23.07 -8.88
N LYS A 4 -10.12 22.63 -9.48
CA LYS A 4 -10.69 23.29 -10.66
C LYS A 4 -11.20 24.68 -10.31
N ILE A 5 -11.83 24.81 -9.14
CA ILE A 5 -12.35 26.07 -8.62
C ILE A 5 -11.21 27.02 -8.27
N ALA A 6 -10.17 26.55 -7.58
CA ALA A 6 -8.97 27.34 -7.28
C ALA A 6 -8.31 27.89 -8.55
N ARG A 7 -8.29 27.13 -9.66
CA ARG A 7 -7.79 27.62 -10.95
C ARG A 7 -8.59 28.79 -11.51
N ILE A 8 -9.89 28.84 -11.22
CA ILE A 8 -10.79 29.93 -11.63
C ILE A 8 -10.65 31.10 -10.65
N ALA A 9 -10.75 30.82 -9.35
CA ALA A 9 -10.66 31.80 -8.27
C ALA A 9 -9.35 32.61 -8.33
N PHE A 10 -8.23 31.94 -8.57
CA PHE A 10 -6.91 32.57 -8.61
C PHE A 10 -6.39 32.81 -10.02
N ARG A 11 -7.25 32.86 -11.05
CA ARG A 11 -6.79 32.88 -12.44
C ARG A 11 -5.83 34.03 -12.77
N GLN A 12 -6.00 35.19 -12.13
CA GLN A 12 -5.18 36.39 -12.31
C GLN A 12 -4.09 36.54 -11.23
N ASP A 13 -4.11 35.71 -10.18
CA ASP A 13 -3.12 35.77 -9.10
C ASP A 13 -2.00 34.76 -9.37
N VAL A 14 -0.90 35.27 -9.91
CA VAL A 14 0.27 34.45 -10.27
C VAL A 14 0.90 33.83 -9.02
N GLN A 15 0.94 34.54 -7.90
CA GLN A 15 1.52 34.03 -6.66
C GLN A 15 0.66 32.92 -6.08
N ALA A 16 -0.67 33.13 -5.95
CA ALA A 16 -1.59 32.09 -5.48
C ALA A 16 -1.51 30.83 -6.35
N ARG A 17 -1.42 30.97 -7.68
CA ARG A 17 -1.29 29.83 -8.60
C ARG A 17 0.01 29.05 -8.42
N ALA A 18 1.10 29.75 -8.14
CA ALA A 18 2.39 29.13 -7.84
C ALA A 18 2.36 28.41 -6.49
N THR A 19 1.91 29.09 -5.44
CA THR A 19 1.76 28.56 -4.08
C THR A 19 0.87 27.32 -4.04
N LEU A 20 -0.27 27.34 -4.74
CA LEU A 20 -1.20 26.21 -4.81
C LEU A 20 -0.83 25.17 -5.86
N ARG A 21 0.30 25.33 -6.57
CA ARG A 21 0.78 24.44 -7.64
C ARG A 21 -0.32 24.08 -8.65
N LEU A 22 -1.05 25.09 -9.12
CA LEU A 22 -2.22 24.93 -9.99
C LEU A 22 -1.86 24.72 -11.46
N ALA A 23 -0.62 25.04 -11.84
CA ALA A 23 -0.12 24.92 -13.19
C ALA A 23 0.02 23.46 -13.64
N GLY A 24 -0.20 23.24 -14.94
CA GLY A 24 0.04 21.94 -15.58
C GLY A 24 -0.96 20.84 -15.19
N ARG A 25 -0.61 19.62 -15.61
CA ARG A 25 -1.35 18.41 -15.28
C ARG A 25 -1.00 17.99 -13.85
N ARG A 26 -1.98 17.42 -13.16
CA ARG A 26 -1.75 16.80 -11.84
C ARG A 26 -0.94 15.53 -12.01
N GLU A 27 -0.20 15.18 -10.96
CA GLU A 27 0.55 13.94 -10.90
C GLU A 27 -0.36 12.73 -11.14
N GLN A 28 0.11 11.78 -11.95
CA GLN A 28 -0.65 10.57 -12.31
C GLN A 28 -0.42 9.43 -11.31
N GLY A 29 0.79 9.36 -10.74
CA GLY A 29 1.12 8.37 -9.72
C GLY A 29 0.51 8.73 -8.37
N LEU A 30 0.01 7.73 -7.63
CA LEU A 30 -0.66 7.94 -6.34
C LEU A 30 0.22 8.72 -5.34
N ALA A 31 1.51 8.39 -5.23
CA ALA A 31 2.42 9.07 -4.31
C ALA A 31 2.62 10.54 -4.66
N GLY A 32 2.87 10.83 -5.94
CA GLY A 32 3.00 12.21 -6.43
C GLY A 32 1.69 12.98 -6.26
N TRP A 33 0.56 12.36 -6.57
CA TRP A 33 -0.77 12.96 -6.41
C TRP A 33 -1.08 13.28 -4.95
N LEU A 34 -0.79 12.36 -4.02
CA LEU A 34 -0.97 12.56 -2.57
C LEU A 34 -0.13 13.73 -2.08
N ALA A 35 1.17 13.76 -2.38
CA ALA A 35 2.05 14.86 -1.98
C ALA A 35 1.55 16.21 -2.54
N GLN A 36 1.16 16.23 -3.82
CA GLN A 36 0.66 17.42 -4.48
C GLN A 36 -0.72 17.86 -3.93
N ALA A 37 -1.57 16.94 -3.49
CA ALA A 37 -2.89 17.24 -2.93
C ALA A 37 -2.78 17.75 -1.48
N THR A 38 -1.95 17.10 -0.66
CA THR A 38 -1.66 17.52 0.72
C THR A 38 -1.11 18.93 0.75
N MET A 39 -0.09 19.24 -0.08
CA MET A 39 0.44 20.60 -0.19
C MET A 39 -0.60 21.61 -0.66
N PHE A 40 -1.48 21.23 -1.59
CA PHE A 40 -2.54 22.11 -2.08
C PHE A 40 -3.48 22.54 -0.95
N TYR A 41 -4.02 21.60 -0.17
CA TYR A 41 -4.94 21.93 0.91
C TYR A 41 -4.24 22.61 2.10
N GLN A 42 -3.02 22.21 2.45
CA GLN A 42 -2.25 22.85 3.52
C GLN A 42 -2.01 24.33 3.20
N ASN A 43 -1.46 24.63 2.03
CA ASN A 43 -1.21 26.01 1.63
C ASN A 43 -2.50 26.85 1.58
N LEU A 44 -3.65 26.23 1.31
CA LEU A 44 -4.94 26.92 1.26
C LEU A 44 -5.51 27.20 2.66
N LEU A 45 -5.30 26.28 3.61
CA LEU A 45 -5.71 26.42 5.01
C LEU A 45 -4.76 27.33 5.81
N ASP A 46 -3.46 27.31 5.51
CA ASP A 46 -2.45 28.10 6.19
C ASP A 46 -2.46 29.59 5.78
N SER A 47 -3.18 29.93 4.70
CA SER A 47 -3.26 31.29 4.15
C SER A 47 -4.68 31.85 4.21
N PRO A 48 -4.95 32.80 5.13
CA PRO A 48 -6.27 33.43 5.23
C PRO A 48 -6.73 34.13 3.95
N THR A 49 -5.78 34.67 3.17
CA THR A 49 -6.06 35.31 1.87
C THR A 49 -6.51 34.31 0.81
N LEU A 50 -5.85 33.15 0.72
CA LEU A 50 -6.27 32.08 -0.20
C LEU A 50 -7.60 31.46 0.24
N LEU A 51 -7.82 31.27 1.54
CA LEU A 51 -9.10 30.81 2.05
C LEU A 51 -10.24 31.78 1.69
N ALA A 52 -10.00 33.09 1.85
CA ALA A 52 -10.97 34.11 1.47
C ALA A 52 -11.30 34.09 -0.04
N GLY A 53 -10.32 33.81 -0.91
CA GLY A 53 -10.55 33.68 -2.35
C GLY A 53 -11.40 32.47 -2.76
N MET A 54 -11.47 31.44 -1.92
CA MET A 54 -12.26 30.23 -2.16
C MET A 54 -13.72 30.34 -1.66
N ARG A 55 -13.97 31.17 -0.64
CA ARG A 55 -15.29 31.38 -0.03
C ARG A 55 -16.42 31.73 -1.02
N PRO A 56 -16.24 32.60 -2.03
CA PRO A 56 -17.29 32.92 -3.00
C PRO A 56 -17.79 31.71 -3.80
N PHE A 57 -17.00 30.62 -3.84
CA PHE A 57 -17.33 29.38 -4.51
C PHE A 57 -17.87 28.30 -3.56
N GLY A 58 -18.19 28.68 -2.31
CA GLY A 58 -18.77 27.80 -1.30
C GLY A 58 -17.78 26.93 -0.55
N TYR A 59 -16.47 27.18 -0.66
CA TYR A 59 -15.46 26.46 0.11
C TYR A 59 -15.09 27.25 1.36
N ASP A 60 -15.43 26.69 2.51
CA ASP A 60 -14.99 27.17 3.81
C ASP A 60 -13.84 26.32 4.37
N GLU A 61 -13.31 26.74 5.51
CA GLU A 61 -12.20 26.06 6.19
C GLU A 61 -12.55 24.63 6.56
N ALA A 62 -13.77 24.40 7.05
CA ALA A 62 -14.23 23.09 7.49
C ALA A 62 -14.28 22.08 6.33
N GLN A 63 -14.80 22.51 5.16
CA GLN A 63 -14.86 21.69 3.97
C GLN A 63 -13.46 21.33 3.46
N LEU A 64 -12.55 22.31 3.41
CA LEU A 64 -11.18 22.09 2.95
C LEU A 64 -10.37 21.22 3.91
N ALA A 65 -10.57 21.39 5.23
CA ALA A 65 -9.99 20.53 6.25
C ALA A 65 -10.53 19.09 6.14
N GLY A 66 -11.83 18.92 5.85
CA GLY A 66 -12.44 17.63 5.57
C GLY A 66 -11.83 16.96 4.32
N GLU A 67 -11.66 17.70 3.23
CA GLU A 67 -11.02 17.18 2.01
C GLU A 67 -9.54 16.80 2.26
N LEU A 68 -8.79 17.58 3.05
CA LEU A 68 -7.43 17.23 3.46
C LEU A 68 -7.40 15.96 4.32
N ALA A 69 -8.35 15.80 5.23
CA ALA A 69 -8.47 14.59 6.05
C ALA A 69 -8.71 13.34 5.19
N LEU A 70 -9.53 13.44 4.15
CA LEU A 70 -9.74 12.36 3.18
C LEU A 70 -8.45 12.03 2.40
N VAL A 71 -7.68 13.02 1.98
CA VAL A 71 -6.39 12.80 1.32
C VAL A 71 -5.43 12.04 2.24
N ARG A 72 -5.33 12.44 3.52
CA ARG A 72 -4.51 11.75 4.53
C ARG A 72 -5.01 10.34 4.84
N ALA A 73 -6.33 10.13 4.79
CA ALA A 73 -6.92 8.80 4.96
C ALA A 73 -6.53 7.87 3.80
N VAL A 74 -6.54 8.35 2.56
CA VAL A 74 -6.06 7.60 1.39
C VAL A 74 -4.58 7.26 1.52
N GLU A 75 -3.75 8.21 1.95
CA GLU A 75 -2.33 7.97 2.21
C GLU A 75 -2.13 6.85 3.25
N THR A 76 -2.84 6.94 4.37
CA THR A 76 -2.79 5.94 5.44
C THR A 76 -3.22 4.56 4.96
N ALA A 77 -4.32 4.49 4.19
CA ALA A 77 -4.81 3.23 3.63
C ALA A 77 -3.81 2.59 2.66
N ASN A 78 -3.19 3.39 1.79
CA ASN A 78 -2.16 2.93 0.87
C ASN A 78 -0.92 2.40 1.62
N GLN A 79 -0.47 3.08 2.69
CA GLN A 79 0.65 2.58 3.50
C GLN A 79 0.32 1.24 4.18
N ARG A 80 -0.89 1.11 4.75
CA ARG A 80 -1.36 -0.15 5.34
C ARG A 80 -1.40 -1.28 4.30
N GLN A 81 -1.90 -1.00 3.10
CA GLN A 81 -1.94 -1.98 2.03
C GLN A 81 -0.53 -2.46 1.63
N LYS A 82 0.42 -1.53 1.47
CA LYS A 82 1.81 -1.87 1.14
C LYS A 82 2.47 -2.72 2.23
N ALA A 83 2.27 -2.37 3.50
CA ALA A 83 2.78 -3.13 4.63
C ALA A 83 2.19 -4.55 4.66
N ALA A 84 0.88 -4.69 4.48
CA ALA A 84 0.21 -5.98 4.43
C ALA A 84 0.72 -6.87 3.28
N LYS A 85 0.94 -6.28 2.09
CA LYS A 85 1.54 -6.99 0.95
C LYS A 85 2.95 -7.48 1.26
N GLY A 86 3.78 -6.65 1.88
CA GLY A 86 5.14 -7.02 2.30
C GLY A 86 5.13 -8.18 3.31
N ALA A 87 4.26 -8.10 4.32
CA ALA A 87 4.11 -9.16 5.31
C ALA A 87 3.65 -10.50 4.68
N ALA A 88 2.70 -10.46 3.74
CA ALA A 88 2.23 -11.66 3.04
C ALA A 88 3.33 -12.29 2.19
N GLN A 89 4.15 -11.48 1.51
CA GLN A 89 5.30 -11.96 0.74
C GLN A 89 6.35 -12.62 1.64
N ALA A 90 6.69 -12.00 2.76
CA ALA A 90 7.65 -12.56 3.73
C ALA A 90 7.14 -13.88 4.32
N ALA A 91 5.86 -13.95 4.70
CA ALA A 91 5.24 -15.18 5.20
C ALA A 91 5.25 -16.32 4.17
N THR A 92 5.01 -15.99 2.90
CA THR A 92 5.06 -16.96 1.79
C THR A 92 6.46 -17.52 1.61
N GLN A 93 7.49 -16.65 1.61
CA GLN A 93 8.89 -17.07 1.51
C GLN A 93 9.29 -17.98 2.67
N ALA A 94 8.96 -17.59 3.91
CA ALA A 94 9.26 -18.39 5.10
C ALA A 94 8.58 -19.77 5.05
N ARG A 95 7.31 -19.82 4.64
CA ARG A 95 6.58 -21.09 4.46
C ARG A 95 7.25 -21.97 3.41
N ASP A 96 7.56 -21.41 2.24
CA ASP A 96 8.10 -22.17 1.11
C ASP A 96 9.49 -22.72 1.41
N GLU A 97 10.31 -21.98 2.17
CA GLU A 97 11.59 -22.45 2.68
C GLU A 97 11.42 -23.67 3.60
N LYS A 98 10.51 -23.61 4.57
CA LYS A 98 10.26 -24.74 5.49
C LYS A 98 9.68 -25.95 4.76
N LEU A 99 8.77 -25.76 3.81
CA LEU A 99 8.22 -26.84 3.00
C LEU A 99 9.26 -27.46 2.07
N ARG A 100 10.25 -26.69 1.59
CA ARG A 100 11.36 -27.23 0.82
C ARG A 100 12.27 -28.08 1.70
N ALA A 101 12.64 -27.57 2.88
CA ALA A 101 13.45 -28.33 3.84
C ALA A 101 12.77 -29.64 4.25
N LEU A 102 11.46 -29.60 4.55
CA LEU A 102 10.69 -30.79 4.88
C LEU A 102 10.66 -31.80 3.72
N ARG A 103 10.48 -31.35 2.47
CA ARG A 103 10.48 -32.23 1.30
C ARG A 103 11.82 -32.91 1.07
N VAL A 104 12.93 -32.17 1.23
CA VAL A 104 14.28 -32.75 1.13
C VAL A 104 14.45 -33.82 2.21
N TRP A 105 14.15 -33.49 3.46
CA TRP A 105 14.25 -34.45 4.56
C TRP A 105 13.38 -35.69 4.36
N LEU A 106 12.13 -35.51 3.93
CA LEU A 106 11.22 -36.63 3.62
C LEU A 106 11.75 -37.49 2.48
N SER A 107 12.33 -36.89 1.46
CA SER A 107 12.96 -37.63 0.36
C SER A 107 14.08 -38.53 0.88
N ASP A 108 14.97 -37.99 1.72
CA ASP A 108 16.06 -38.76 2.31
C ASP A 108 15.54 -39.85 3.24
N PHE A 109 14.56 -39.54 4.07
CA PHE A 109 13.89 -40.51 4.95
C PHE A 109 13.32 -41.69 4.16
N TRP A 110 12.63 -41.43 3.04
CA TRP A 110 12.02 -42.48 2.22
C TRP A 110 13.02 -43.34 1.45
N VAL A 111 14.23 -42.85 1.24
CA VAL A 111 15.37 -43.62 0.70
C VAL A 111 16.04 -44.46 1.78
N ILE A 112 16.22 -43.91 2.99
CA ILE A 112 16.95 -44.56 4.09
C ILE A 112 16.07 -45.60 4.82
N ALA A 113 14.78 -45.32 5.03
CA ALA A 113 13.87 -46.20 5.78
C ALA A 113 13.83 -47.65 5.25
N PRO A 114 13.74 -47.93 3.93
CA PRO A 114 13.83 -49.30 3.42
C PRO A 114 15.15 -50.01 3.75
N ILE A 115 16.26 -49.27 3.75
CA ILE A 115 17.59 -49.83 4.02
C ILE A 115 17.72 -50.16 5.51
N ALA A 116 17.29 -49.24 6.37
CA ALA A 116 17.38 -49.41 7.82
C ALA A 116 16.39 -50.46 8.37
N LEU A 117 15.25 -50.64 7.71
CA LEU A 117 14.19 -51.57 8.12
C LEU A 117 14.16 -52.85 7.27
N ALA A 118 15.27 -53.20 6.59
CA ALA A 118 15.33 -54.35 5.68
C ALA A 118 14.81 -55.66 6.31
N ASP A 119 15.14 -55.89 7.59
CA ASP A 119 14.72 -57.09 8.34
C ASP A 119 13.39 -56.92 9.10
N HIS A 120 12.74 -55.76 9.00
CA HIS A 120 11.55 -55.40 9.78
C HIS A 120 10.40 -54.94 8.87
N SER A 121 9.91 -55.84 8.02
CA SER A 121 8.86 -55.57 7.01
C SER A 121 7.59 -54.97 7.60
N GLN A 122 7.17 -55.42 8.78
CA GLN A 122 5.96 -54.95 9.46
C GLN A 122 6.04 -53.47 9.90
N LEU A 123 7.25 -52.97 10.20
CA LEU A 123 7.47 -51.55 10.49
C LEU A 123 7.39 -50.71 9.21
N MET A 124 7.79 -51.27 8.07
CA MET A 124 7.69 -50.59 6.77
C MET A 124 6.23 -50.41 6.32
N GLU A 125 5.38 -51.41 6.59
CA GLU A 125 3.93 -51.33 6.35
C GLU A 125 3.30 -50.23 7.21
N SER A 126 3.73 -50.07 8.46
CA SER A 126 3.23 -49.02 9.37
C SER A 126 3.53 -47.59 8.88
N LEU A 127 4.58 -47.42 8.06
CA LEU A 127 4.91 -46.15 7.43
C LEU A 127 4.04 -45.84 6.20
N GLY A 128 3.20 -46.78 5.74
CA GLY A 128 2.27 -46.58 4.64
C GLY A 128 2.79 -46.96 3.25
N LYS A 129 3.96 -47.61 3.14
CA LYS A 129 4.36 -48.32 1.91
C LYS A 129 3.74 -49.72 1.93
N VAL A 130 2.77 -49.97 1.05
CA VAL A 130 2.32 -51.34 0.76
C VAL A 130 3.40 -52.00 -0.10
N VAL A 131 4.13 -52.94 0.46
CA VAL A 131 5.09 -53.78 -0.28
C VAL A 131 4.25 -54.84 -1.03
N PRO A 132 4.35 -54.96 -2.36
CA PRO A 132 3.66 -56.03 -3.09
C PRO A 132 4.28 -57.41 -2.84
#